data_AF-I8VUZ0-F1
#
_entry.id   AF-I8VUZ0-F1
#
_cell.length_a   1.000
_cell.length_b   1.000
_cell.length_c   1.000
_cell.angle_alpha   90.00
_cell.angle_beta   90.00
_cell.angle_gamma   90.00
#
_symmetry.space_group_name_H-M   'P 1'
#
loop_
_entity.id
_entity.type
_entity.pdbx_description
1 polymer ?
#
loop_
_entity_poly.entity_id
_entity_poly.type
_entity_poly.pdbx_seq_one_letter_code
_entity_poly.pdbx_strand_id
1 'polypeptide(L)'
;MESATFQNLLKFLEFQKTNNGMKVEKFDIGSNKQFVLKKDPKSYPGFEIRNIKSNNLLWTGKGKNTTPLFTKEELLAKNGKFNDNQMSTALVVKYGKFKYYAGGDNSGLVDQDHAEWYDIETPMAPLVGKVSAMSLNHHSNRDATNRNFLDVLDPKVVVAQSWSPDHPGPEVGQRLLSGNVGTQKREIFMTYYHEETGIGIGPWFSRGVKAKEGHIVIRVYPDGKYDVYVLDSRKSNMTIVKKFGPYVSE
;
A
#
# COMPACT_ATOMS: atom_id res chain seq x y z
N MET A 1 18.98 20.49 4.18
CA MET A 1 19.44 20.22 2.80
C MET A 1 18.62 19.07 2.27
N GLU A 2 17.96 19.24 1.13
CA GLU A 2 17.19 18.17 0.49
C GLU A 2 18.11 17.03 0.04
N SER A 3 17.60 15.80 0.01
CA SER A 3 18.40 14.63 -0.37
C SER A 3 18.82 14.72 -1.84
N ALA A 4 20.00 14.17 -2.17
CA ALA A 4 20.48 14.10 -3.55
C ALA A 4 19.48 13.38 -4.47
N THR A 5 18.78 12.36 -3.95
CA THR A 5 17.74 11.63 -4.67
C THR A 5 16.56 12.52 -5.05
N PHE A 6 16.06 13.35 -4.11
CA PHE A 6 14.96 14.26 -4.40
C PHE A 6 15.37 15.34 -5.43
N GLN A 7 16.58 15.89 -5.28
CA GLN A 7 17.15 16.82 -6.25
C GLN A 7 17.29 16.20 -7.65
N ASN A 8 17.67 14.93 -7.74
CA ASN A 8 17.71 14.19 -9.01
C ASN A 8 16.33 13.99 -9.61
N LEU A 9 15.31 13.69 -8.80
CA LEU A 9 13.92 13.60 -9.27
C LEU A 9 13.45 14.94 -9.85
N LEU A 10 13.72 16.07 -9.18
CA LEU A 10 13.34 17.39 -9.69
C LEU A 10 14.02 17.70 -11.03
N LYS A 11 15.31 17.41 -11.15
CA LYS A 11 16.05 17.56 -12.42
C LYS A 11 15.49 16.66 -13.53
N PHE A 12 15.14 15.42 -13.21
CA PHE A 12 14.50 14.50 -14.16
C PHE A 12 13.15 15.04 -14.64
N LEU A 13 12.29 15.47 -13.72
CA LEU A 13 10.98 16.04 -14.06
C LEU A 13 11.13 17.27 -14.95
N GLU A 14 12.07 18.16 -14.63
CA GLU A 14 12.33 19.35 -15.44
C GLU A 14 12.84 19.00 -16.84
N PHE A 15 13.77 18.04 -16.94
CA PHE A 15 14.23 17.53 -18.22
C PHE A 15 13.08 16.95 -19.05
N GLN A 16 12.21 16.13 -18.45
CA GLN A 16 11.08 15.51 -19.14
C GLN A 16 10.03 16.52 -19.60
N LYS A 17 9.76 17.56 -18.80
CA LYS A 17 8.86 18.66 -19.18
C LYS A 17 9.40 19.42 -20.38
N THR A 18 10.68 19.78 -20.34
CA THR A 18 11.31 20.65 -21.35
C THR A 18 11.63 19.91 -22.65
N ASN A 19 12.01 18.63 -22.59
CA ASN A 19 12.53 17.91 -23.77
C ASN A 19 11.55 16.86 -24.33
N ASN A 20 10.65 16.31 -23.50
CA ASN A 20 9.81 15.18 -23.90
C ASN A 20 8.30 15.47 -23.80
N GLY A 21 7.92 16.70 -23.44
CA GLY A 21 6.52 17.12 -23.33
C GLY A 21 5.75 16.46 -22.19
N MET A 22 6.45 15.90 -21.19
CA MET A 22 5.81 15.31 -20.01
C MET A 22 5.00 16.37 -19.26
N LYS A 23 3.74 16.06 -18.96
CA LYS A 23 2.90 16.89 -18.10
C LYS A 23 3.02 16.39 -16.66
N VAL A 24 3.53 17.24 -15.78
CA VAL A 24 3.61 16.95 -14.34
C VAL A 24 2.35 17.46 -13.69
N GLU A 25 1.64 16.57 -12.99
CA GLU A 25 0.40 16.87 -12.29
C GLU A 25 0.56 16.60 -10.79
N LYS A 26 -0.09 17.44 -9.97
CA LYS A 26 -0.22 17.18 -8.53
C LYS A 26 -1.25 16.08 -8.31
N PHE A 27 -1.03 15.21 -7.32
CA PHE A 27 -2.02 14.24 -6.90
C PHE A 27 -3.30 14.95 -6.40
N ASP A 28 -4.42 14.73 -7.09
CA ASP A 28 -5.70 15.42 -6.89
C ASP A 28 -6.54 14.63 -5.88
N ILE A 29 -6.38 14.92 -4.58
CA ILE A 29 -6.99 14.17 -3.49
C ILE A 29 -8.53 14.22 -3.60
N GLY A 30 -9.18 13.07 -3.39
CA GLY A 30 -10.62 12.89 -3.56
C GLY A 30 -11.06 12.69 -5.01
N SER A 31 -10.19 12.89 -6.00
CA SER A 31 -10.51 12.65 -7.40
C SER A 31 -10.65 11.17 -7.72
N ASN A 32 -11.64 10.86 -8.56
CA ASN A 32 -11.73 9.59 -9.29
C ASN A 32 -11.57 9.73 -10.80
N LYS A 33 -11.06 10.89 -11.25
CA LYS A 33 -10.94 11.22 -12.67
C LYS A 33 -9.50 11.47 -13.10
N GLN A 34 -8.57 11.56 -12.16
CA GLN A 34 -7.15 11.74 -12.48
C GLN A 34 -6.55 10.48 -13.13
N PHE A 35 -6.88 9.31 -12.60
CA PHE A 35 -6.47 8.03 -13.19
C PHE A 35 -7.69 7.34 -13.79
N VAL A 36 -7.69 7.18 -15.11
CA VAL A 36 -8.79 6.58 -15.87
C VAL A 36 -8.30 5.42 -16.71
N LEU A 37 -9.16 4.41 -16.88
CA LEU A 37 -8.86 3.28 -17.76
C LEU A 37 -8.81 3.75 -19.21
N LYS A 38 -7.64 3.62 -19.85
CA LYS A 38 -7.44 4.02 -21.25
C LYS A 38 -7.83 2.94 -22.24
N LYS A 39 -7.65 1.68 -21.88
CA LYS A 39 -7.93 0.53 -22.74
C LYS A 39 -9.33 0.00 -22.47
N ASP A 40 -10.18 0.08 -23.48
CA ASP A 40 -11.55 -0.46 -23.48
C ASP A 40 -12.42 -0.08 -22.25
N PRO A 41 -12.55 1.20 -21.90
CA PRO A 41 -13.30 1.63 -20.71
C PRO A 41 -14.79 1.25 -20.76
N LYS A 42 -15.36 1.05 -21.95
CA LYS A 42 -16.77 0.68 -22.13
C LYS A 42 -17.08 -0.72 -21.59
N SER A 43 -16.12 -1.64 -21.65
CA SER A 43 -16.25 -2.99 -21.08
C SER A 43 -16.09 -3.03 -19.57
N TYR A 44 -15.59 -1.97 -18.94
CA TYR A 44 -15.32 -1.89 -17.50
C TYR A 44 -15.94 -0.62 -16.88
N PRO A 45 -17.26 -0.39 -17.01
CA PRO A 45 -17.89 0.88 -16.59
C PRO A 45 -17.83 1.14 -15.08
N GLY A 46 -17.60 0.11 -14.27
CA GLY A 46 -17.41 0.21 -12.81
C GLY A 46 -15.96 0.32 -12.35
N PHE A 47 -14.99 0.47 -13.26
CA PHE A 47 -13.60 0.66 -12.88
C PHE A 47 -13.37 2.08 -12.36
N GLU A 48 -12.76 2.20 -11.19
CA GLU A 48 -12.42 3.48 -10.57
C GLU A 48 -11.07 3.40 -9.87
N ILE A 49 -10.30 4.50 -9.92
CA ILE A 49 -9.20 4.74 -8.98
C ILE A 49 -9.53 6.02 -8.22
N ARG A 50 -9.64 5.92 -6.89
CA ARG A 50 -9.87 7.04 -5.99
C ARG A 50 -8.58 7.43 -5.30
N ASN A 51 -8.25 8.71 -5.37
CA ASN A 51 -7.15 9.33 -4.65
C ASN A 51 -7.57 9.59 -3.20
N ILE A 52 -6.91 8.97 -2.21
CA ILE A 52 -7.33 9.03 -0.80
C ILE A 52 -6.51 10.05 -0.01
N LYS A 53 -5.19 10.04 -0.18
CA LYS A 53 -4.29 10.80 0.69
C LYS A 53 -2.99 11.14 -0.04
N SER A 54 -2.42 12.31 0.21
CA SER A 54 -1.09 12.69 -0.26
C SER A 54 -0.54 13.79 0.64
N ASN A 55 0.76 13.74 0.94
CA ASN A 55 1.40 14.63 1.92
C ASN A 55 0.62 14.59 3.25
N ASN A 56 0.29 15.74 3.83
CA ASN A 56 -0.44 15.86 5.07
C ASN A 56 -1.96 15.88 4.88
N LEU A 57 -2.48 15.75 3.67
CA LEU A 57 -3.91 15.90 3.39
C LEU A 57 -4.59 14.55 3.14
N LEU A 58 -5.69 14.32 3.85
CA LEU A 58 -6.54 13.14 3.77
C LEU A 58 -7.93 13.53 3.26
N TRP A 59 -8.46 12.77 2.30
CA TRP A 59 -9.82 12.95 1.78
C TRP A 59 -10.88 12.70 2.87
N THR A 60 -11.90 13.54 2.96
CA THR A 60 -12.96 13.42 3.98
C THR A 60 -14.11 12.48 3.60
N GLY A 61 -14.03 11.81 2.45
CA GLY A 61 -15.12 11.00 1.91
C GLY A 61 -16.18 11.79 1.14
N LYS A 62 -16.13 13.14 1.17
CA LYS A 62 -17.12 14.03 0.55
C LYS A 62 -16.49 14.94 -0.49
N GLY A 63 -16.96 14.83 -1.73
CA GLY A 63 -16.45 15.64 -2.85
C GLY A 63 -14.93 15.56 -2.95
N LYS A 64 -14.27 16.71 -2.96
CA LYS A 64 -12.80 16.85 -2.91
C LYS A 64 -12.30 17.45 -1.59
N ASN A 65 -13.13 17.44 -0.55
CA ASN A 65 -12.77 18.05 0.73
C ASN A 65 -11.69 17.21 1.42
N THR A 66 -10.73 17.90 2.05
CA THR A 66 -9.60 17.27 2.75
C THR A 66 -9.49 17.78 4.18
N THR A 67 -8.95 16.94 5.06
CA THR A 67 -8.48 17.32 6.39
C THR A 67 -6.96 17.19 6.45
N PRO A 68 -6.24 18.12 7.12
CA PRO A 68 -4.85 17.89 7.47
C PRO A 68 -4.74 16.76 8.51
N LEU A 69 -3.66 15.99 8.44
CA LEU A 69 -3.27 14.94 9.40
C LEU A 69 -2.15 15.41 10.34
N PHE A 70 -1.30 16.29 9.85
CA PHE A 70 -0.20 16.88 10.59
C PHE A 70 0.18 18.24 9.97
N THR A 71 0.91 19.02 10.74
CA THR A 71 1.48 20.31 10.39
C THR A 71 2.91 20.15 9.89
N LYS A 72 3.44 21.20 9.25
CA LYS A 72 4.85 21.21 8.83
C LYS A 72 5.78 21.15 10.03
N GLU A 73 5.38 21.79 11.13
CA GLU A 73 6.12 21.88 12.38
C GLU A 73 6.23 20.50 13.04
N GLU A 74 5.15 19.70 13.04
CA GLU A 74 5.17 18.32 13.51
C GLU A 74 6.08 17.42 12.67
N LEU A 75 6.04 17.58 11.35
CA LEU A 75 6.87 16.80 10.43
C LEU A 75 8.38 17.07 10.59
N LEU A 76 8.75 18.30 10.95
CA LEU A 76 10.15 18.72 11.03
C LEU A 76 10.75 18.39 12.40
N ALA A 77 11.80 17.57 12.39
CA ALA A 77 12.67 17.38 13.53
C ALA A 77 13.40 18.70 13.89
N LYS A 78 13.92 18.78 15.12
CA LYS A 78 14.65 19.97 15.64
C LYS A 78 15.82 20.43 14.75
N ASN A 79 16.41 19.51 13.98
CA ASN A 79 17.49 19.78 13.04
C ASN A 79 17.00 20.12 11.62
N GLY A 80 15.70 20.31 11.42
CA GLY A 80 15.05 20.61 10.14
C GLY A 80 14.95 19.44 9.18
N LYS A 81 15.30 18.21 9.60
CA LYS A 81 15.09 16.99 8.80
C LYS A 81 13.66 16.47 9.00
N PHE A 82 13.18 15.68 8.06
CA PHE A 82 11.89 14.99 8.15
C PHE A 82 11.97 13.59 7.52
N ASN A 83 10.99 12.76 7.84
CA ASN A 83 10.71 11.49 7.17
C ASN A 83 9.57 11.71 6.16
N ASP A 84 9.72 11.25 4.92
CA ASP A 84 8.69 11.37 3.88
C ASP A 84 7.68 10.21 3.83
N ASN A 85 7.87 9.18 4.65
CA ASN A 85 6.95 8.05 4.80
C ASN A 85 5.51 8.51 5.07
N GLN A 86 5.33 9.39 6.05
CA GLN A 86 4.02 9.99 6.41
C GLN A 86 3.47 10.90 5.31
N MET A 87 4.24 11.23 4.29
CA MET A 87 3.78 12.00 3.12
C MET A 87 3.35 11.12 1.94
N SER A 88 3.51 9.80 2.06
CA SER A 88 3.16 8.81 1.02
C SER A 88 1.76 9.00 0.47
N THR A 89 1.60 8.71 -0.82
CA THR A 89 0.31 8.78 -1.49
C THR A 89 -0.48 7.49 -1.29
N ALA A 90 -1.78 7.59 -1.05
CA ALA A 90 -2.67 6.45 -0.96
C ALA A 90 -3.83 6.54 -1.98
N LEU A 91 -4.18 5.39 -2.55
CA LEU A 91 -5.26 5.23 -3.50
C LEU A 91 -6.05 3.94 -3.26
N VAL A 92 -7.27 3.92 -3.79
CA VAL A 92 -8.13 2.74 -3.82
C VAL A 92 -8.56 2.48 -5.25
N VAL A 93 -8.30 1.26 -5.73
CA VAL A 93 -8.81 0.77 -7.01
C VAL A 93 -10.09 -0.01 -6.76
N LYS A 94 -11.11 0.20 -7.59
CA LYS A 94 -12.37 -0.55 -7.58
C LYS A 94 -12.66 -1.11 -8.96
N TYR A 95 -13.20 -2.33 -8.98
CA TYR A 95 -13.81 -2.91 -10.17
C TYR A 95 -14.92 -3.88 -9.76
N GLY A 96 -16.17 -3.49 -10.01
CA GLY A 96 -17.32 -4.22 -9.47
C GLY A 96 -17.28 -4.24 -7.94
N LYS A 97 -17.35 -5.44 -7.35
CA LYS A 97 -17.20 -5.63 -5.89
C LYS A 97 -15.75 -5.60 -5.42
N PHE A 98 -14.79 -5.83 -6.32
CA PHE A 98 -13.39 -5.88 -5.93
C PHE A 98 -12.87 -4.50 -5.57
N LYS A 99 -12.10 -4.45 -4.49
CA LYS A 99 -11.45 -3.23 -4.00
C LYS A 99 -10.04 -3.54 -3.55
N TYR A 100 -9.10 -2.71 -3.99
CA TYR A 100 -7.68 -2.83 -3.68
C TYR A 100 -7.13 -1.53 -3.12
N TYR A 101 -6.44 -1.61 -1.99
CA TYR A 101 -5.75 -0.48 -1.37
C TYR A 101 -4.24 -0.52 -1.66
N ALA A 102 -3.68 0.65 -1.95
CA ALA A 102 -2.24 0.88 -1.93
C ALA A 102 -1.91 2.22 -1.28
N GLY A 103 -0.97 2.23 -0.34
CA GLY A 103 -0.66 3.40 0.50
C GLY A 103 0.80 3.79 0.59
N GLY A 104 1.72 3.17 -0.15
CA GLY A 104 3.15 3.46 -0.02
C GLY A 104 3.62 3.23 1.42
N ASP A 105 4.30 4.21 2.01
CA ASP A 105 4.99 4.07 3.29
C ASP A 105 4.26 4.75 4.46
N ASN A 106 2.93 4.85 4.39
CA ASN A 106 2.14 5.41 5.49
C ASN A 106 2.32 4.61 6.80
N SER A 107 2.67 5.28 7.88
CA SER A 107 2.82 4.69 9.22
C SER A 107 1.50 4.63 9.99
N GLY A 108 1.48 3.79 11.02
CA GLY A 108 0.34 3.58 11.93
C GLY A 108 0.76 3.35 13.39
N LEU A 109 1.95 3.80 13.78
CA LEU A 109 2.50 3.60 15.12
C LEU A 109 2.40 4.86 15.97
N VAL A 110 1.97 4.67 17.21
CA VAL A 110 2.10 5.63 18.32
C VAL A 110 2.81 4.90 19.45
N ASP A 111 3.92 5.45 19.93
CA ASP A 111 4.70 4.88 21.03
C ASP A 111 5.51 5.96 21.77
N GLN A 112 6.46 5.56 22.63
CA GLN A 112 7.27 6.50 23.42
C GLN A 112 8.13 7.45 22.56
N ASP A 113 8.41 7.09 21.30
CA ASP A 113 9.27 7.84 20.39
C ASP A 113 8.48 8.51 19.25
N HIS A 114 7.20 8.16 19.07
CA HIS A 114 6.33 8.64 17.99
C HIS A 114 5.05 9.25 18.52
N ALA A 115 4.84 10.54 18.23
CA ALA A 115 3.65 11.29 18.58
C ALA A 115 2.39 10.78 17.84
N GLU A 116 1.21 11.15 18.33
CA GLU A 116 -0.08 10.67 17.79
C GLU A 116 -0.26 10.92 16.29
N TRP A 117 0.23 12.05 15.76
CA TRP A 117 0.12 12.39 14.34
C TRP A 117 0.88 11.41 13.42
N TYR A 118 1.82 10.63 13.96
CA TYR A 118 2.58 9.62 13.24
C TYR A 118 1.70 8.43 12.83
N ASP A 119 0.53 8.25 13.45
CA ASP A 119 -0.48 7.29 13.01
C ASP A 119 -1.37 7.88 11.89
N ILE A 120 -0.94 7.64 10.65
CA ILE A 120 -1.65 8.03 9.43
C ILE A 120 -2.71 7.00 9.03
N GLU A 121 -2.47 5.74 9.38
CA GLU A 121 -3.34 4.62 9.05
C GLU A 121 -4.70 4.71 9.74
N THR A 122 -4.74 4.95 11.05
CA THR A 122 -5.98 4.97 11.82
C THR A 122 -7.02 5.97 11.31
N PRO A 123 -6.70 7.26 11.08
CA PRO A 123 -7.67 8.20 10.53
C PRO A 123 -8.06 7.89 9.08
N MET A 124 -7.17 7.26 8.30
CA MET A 124 -7.43 6.87 6.91
C MET A 124 -8.32 5.63 6.79
N ALA A 125 -8.22 4.68 7.73
CA ALA A 125 -8.89 3.39 7.70
C ALA A 125 -10.41 3.49 7.40
N PRO A 126 -11.22 4.29 8.12
CA PRO A 126 -12.68 4.33 7.89
C PRO A 126 -13.07 4.94 6.53
N LEU A 127 -12.21 5.78 5.95
CA LEU A 127 -12.44 6.40 4.64
C LEU A 127 -12.13 5.45 3.49
N VAL A 128 -11.12 4.60 3.70
CA VAL A 128 -10.85 3.47 2.81
C VAL A 128 -11.97 2.45 2.99
N GLY A 129 -12.29 2.03 4.21
CA GLY A 129 -13.20 0.93 4.53
C GLY A 129 -12.64 -0.44 4.14
N LYS A 130 -13.45 -1.48 4.25
CA LYS A 130 -13.06 -2.85 3.87
C LYS A 130 -12.57 -2.93 2.43
N VAL A 131 -11.67 -3.88 2.16
CA VAL A 131 -11.07 -4.15 0.85
C VAL A 131 -10.93 -5.64 0.59
N SER A 132 -10.92 -6.06 -0.68
CA SER A 132 -10.67 -7.47 -1.04
C SER A 132 -9.20 -7.84 -0.87
N ALA A 133 -8.30 -6.94 -1.30
CA ALA A 133 -6.86 -7.13 -1.20
C ALA A 133 -6.14 -5.80 -0.94
N MET A 134 -4.92 -5.83 -0.44
CA MET A 134 -4.11 -4.62 -0.26
C MET A 134 -2.61 -4.88 -0.39
N SER A 135 -1.85 -3.86 -0.78
CA SER A 135 -0.44 -3.81 -0.41
C SER A 135 -0.29 -3.32 1.02
N LEU A 136 0.63 -3.93 1.76
CA LEU A 136 0.98 -3.47 3.09
C LEU A 136 1.76 -2.17 3.01
N ASN A 137 1.49 -1.26 3.95
CA ASN A 137 2.22 -0.01 4.00
C ASN A 137 3.65 -0.22 4.50
N HIS A 138 4.54 0.63 4.03
CA HIS A 138 5.94 0.73 4.46
C HIS A 138 6.65 -0.61 4.48
N HIS A 139 6.52 -1.39 3.40
CA HIS A 139 7.12 -2.72 3.29
C HIS A 139 6.74 -3.68 4.42
N SER A 140 5.62 -3.47 5.13
CA SER A 140 5.26 -4.14 6.39
C SER A 140 6.25 -3.93 7.54
N ASN A 141 6.88 -2.76 7.58
CA ASN A 141 7.73 -2.32 8.67
C ASN A 141 6.97 -2.19 9.99
N ARG A 142 7.70 -2.28 11.10
CA ARG A 142 7.18 -2.29 12.48
C ARG A 142 6.25 -1.11 12.79
N ASP A 143 6.49 0.03 12.16
CA ASP A 143 5.75 1.27 12.35
C ASP A 143 4.46 1.37 11.52
N ALA A 144 4.14 0.37 10.69
CA ALA A 144 3.00 0.39 9.79
C ALA A 144 2.10 -0.85 9.98
N THR A 145 1.02 -0.90 9.20
CA THR A 145 0.02 -1.97 9.20
C THR A 145 -0.50 -2.24 10.62
N ASN A 146 -1.02 -1.20 11.26
CA ASN A 146 -1.51 -1.26 12.63
C ASN A 146 -2.80 -2.10 12.74
N ARG A 147 -3.20 -2.41 13.98
CA ARG A 147 -4.36 -3.27 14.25
C ARG A 147 -5.65 -2.66 13.71
N ASN A 148 -5.92 -1.39 13.99
CA ASN A 148 -7.14 -0.71 13.55
C ASN A 148 -7.25 -0.72 12.01
N PHE A 149 -6.13 -0.48 11.32
CA PHE A 149 -6.08 -0.52 9.86
C PHE A 149 -6.46 -1.89 9.31
N LEU A 150 -5.88 -2.96 9.86
CA LEU A 150 -6.19 -4.33 9.46
C LEU A 150 -7.61 -4.78 9.86
N ASP A 151 -8.15 -4.29 10.96
CA ASP A 151 -9.52 -4.56 11.43
C ASP A 151 -10.55 -3.92 10.50
N VAL A 152 -10.33 -2.66 10.10
CA VAL A 152 -11.25 -1.89 9.26
C VAL A 152 -11.15 -2.31 7.80
N LEU A 153 -9.95 -2.49 7.26
CA LEU A 153 -9.76 -2.91 5.86
C LEU A 153 -10.07 -4.40 5.67
N ASP A 154 -9.87 -5.23 6.69
CA ASP A 154 -10.23 -6.65 6.74
C ASP A 154 -9.91 -7.46 5.45
N PRO A 155 -8.71 -7.34 4.85
CA PRO A 155 -8.40 -7.92 3.55
C PRO A 155 -8.33 -9.45 3.60
N LYS A 156 -8.69 -10.13 2.51
CA LYS A 156 -8.41 -11.56 2.36
C LYS A 156 -6.98 -11.81 1.89
N VAL A 157 -6.48 -10.96 0.99
CA VAL A 157 -5.14 -11.06 0.39
C VAL A 157 -4.32 -9.83 0.75
N VAL A 158 -3.09 -10.04 1.22
CA VAL A 158 -2.12 -8.96 1.45
C VAL A 158 -0.83 -9.21 0.69
N VAL A 159 -0.28 -8.16 0.10
CA VAL A 159 1.01 -8.18 -0.60
C VAL A 159 2.01 -7.35 0.20
N ALA A 160 3.07 -8.00 0.68
CA ALA A 160 4.18 -7.34 1.37
C ALA A 160 5.36 -7.15 0.40
N GLN A 161 5.69 -5.91 0.09
CA GLN A 161 6.82 -5.58 -0.77
C GLN A 161 8.11 -5.47 0.06
N SER A 162 8.59 -6.59 0.60
CA SER A 162 9.81 -6.58 1.41
C SER A 162 11.02 -6.10 0.59
N TRP A 163 11.80 -5.24 1.23
CA TRP A 163 13.04 -4.65 0.69
C TRP A 163 14.29 -5.14 1.45
N SER A 164 14.12 -5.60 2.68
CA SER A 164 15.24 -5.90 3.59
C SER A 164 14.86 -7.01 4.58
N PRO A 165 15.85 -7.64 5.23
CA PRO A 165 15.62 -8.74 6.18
C PRO A 165 14.70 -8.41 7.36
N ASP A 166 14.60 -7.17 7.78
CA ASP A 166 13.73 -6.70 8.87
C ASP A 166 12.27 -6.47 8.44
N HIS A 167 11.94 -6.75 7.17
CA HIS A 167 10.58 -6.66 6.64
C HIS A 167 9.96 -8.05 6.38
N PRO A 168 8.81 -8.39 7.00
CA PRO A 168 8.04 -7.57 7.94
C PRO A 168 8.69 -7.47 9.32
N GLY A 169 8.32 -6.41 10.03
CA GLY A 169 8.49 -6.34 11.47
C GLY A 169 7.79 -7.51 12.19
N PRO A 170 8.37 -8.10 13.25
CA PRO A 170 7.76 -9.21 13.98
C PRO A 170 6.33 -8.91 14.48
N GLU A 171 6.09 -7.68 14.93
CA GLU A 171 4.79 -7.21 15.42
C GLU A 171 3.75 -7.15 14.30
N VAL A 172 4.16 -6.75 13.09
CA VAL A 172 3.30 -6.79 11.91
C VAL A 172 3.00 -8.25 11.56
N GLY A 173 4.00 -9.13 11.57
CA GLY A 173 3.81 -10.56 11.35
C GLY A 173 2.79 -11.18 12.31
N GLN A 174 2.83 -10.80 13.59
CA GLN A 174 1.86 -11.23 14.60
C GLN A 174 0.45 -10.73 14.25
N ARG A 175 0.30 -9.45 13.91
CA ARG A 175 -1.00 -8.87 13.51
C ARG A 175 -1.57 -9.55 12.26
N LEU A 176 -0.72 -9.82 11.25
CA LEU A 176 -1.15 -10.44 9.99
C LEU A 176 -1.67 -11.87 10.17
N LEU A 177 -1.07 -12.64 11.09
CA LEU A 177 -1.45 -14.04 11.35
C LEU A 177 -2.46 -14.22 12.48
N SER A 178 -2.73 -13.17 13.26
CA SER A 178 -3.67 -13.22 14.37
C SER A 178 -5.11 -13.43 13.90
N GLY A 179 -5.81 -14.39 14.51
CA GLY A 179 -7.25 -14.57 14.35
C GLY A 179 -8.09 -13.52 15.10
N ASN A 180 -7.47 -12.68 15.93
CA ASN A 180 -8.12 -11.63 16.71
C ASN A 180 -8.06 -10.24 16.03
N VAL A 181 -7.60 -10.20 14.78
CA VAL A 181 -7.50 -8.99 13.95
C VAL A 181 -8.27 -9.23 12.66
N GLY A 182 -9.33 -8.46 12.41
CA GLY A 182 -10.28 -8.64 11.33
C GLY A 182 -11.25 -9.82 11.57
N THR A 183 -12.01 -10.14 10.54
CA THR A 183 -13.02 -11.22 10.58
C THR A 183 -12.60 -12.46 9.81
N GLN A 184 -11.50 -12.39 9.06
CA GLN A 184 -11.04 -13.47 8.21
C GLN A 184 -9.52 -13.67 8.27
N LYS A 185 -9.10 -14.92 8.00
CA LYS A 185 -7.69 -15.26 7.84
C LYS A 185 -7.14 -14.67 6.55
N ARG A 186 -6.10 -13.84 6.69
CA ARG A 186 -5.32 -13.24 5.60
C ARG A 186 -4.43 -14.27 4.92
N GLU A 187 -4.28 -14.13 3.61
CA GLU A 187 -3.27 -14.82 2.82
C GLU A 187 -2.15 -13.86 2.45
N ILE A 188 -0.93 -14.18 2.90
CA ILE A 188 0.22 -13.28 2.82
C ILE A 188 1.10 -13.67 1.64
N PHE A 189 1.34 -12.71 0.75
CA PHE A 189 2.22 -12.85 -0.40
C PHE A 189 3.36 -11.86 -0.29
N MET A 190 4.59 -12.33 -0.37
CA MET A 190 5.78 -11.50 -0.29
C MET A 190 6.50 -11.50 -1.62
N THR A 191 6.96 -10.32 -2.05
CA THR A 191 7.79 -10.19 -3.26
C THR A 191 9.14 -10.88 -3.09
N TYR A 192 9.66 -10.87 -1.86
CA TYR A 192 10.83 -11.62 -1.44
C TYR A 192 10.78 -11.83 0.08
N TYR A 193 11.21 -12.99 0.57
CA TYR A 193 11.29 -13.35 1.98
C TYR A 193 12.71 -13.84 2.24
N HIS A 194 13.53 -12.97 2.83
CA HIS A 194 14.91 -13.29 3.13
C HIS A 194 15.02 -14.46 4.10
N GLU A 195 16.08 -15.25 3.98
CA GLU A 195 16.36 -16.31 4.95
C GLU A 195 16.59 -15.71 6.34
N GLU A 196 17.28 -14.58 6.40
CA GLU A 196 17.55 -13.78 7.60
C GLU A 196 16.26 -13.26 8.23
N THR A 197 15.25 -12.88 7.43
CA THR A 197 13.91 -12.57 7.97
C THR A 197 13.37 -13.76 8.74
N GLY A 198 13.48 -14.97 8.18
CA GLY A 198 13.02 -16.21 8.81
C GLY A 198 13.74 -16.54 10.11
N ILE A 199 15.04 -16.25 10.20
CA ILE A 199 15.84 -16.41 11.42
C ILE A 199 15.38 -15.41 12.48
N GLY A 200 15.21 -14.13 12.11
CA GLY A 200 14.86 -13.06 13.05
C GLY A 200 13.43 -13.13 13.57
N ILE A 201 12.44 -13.31 12.68
CA ILE A 201 11.03 -13.37 13.08
C ILE A 201 10.65 -14.74 13.64
N GLY A 202 11.31 -15.80 13.16
CA GLY A 202 11.05 -17.18 13.52
C GLY A 202 10.12 -17.94 12.55
N PRO A 203 10.10 -19.28 12.63
CA PRO A 203 9.46 -20.13 11.65
C PRO A 203 7.92 -20.07 11.66
N TRP A 204 7.31 -19.53 12.71
CA TRP A 204 5.86 -19.37 12.80
C TRP A 204 5.30 -18.45 11.70
N PHE A 205 5.99 -17.35 11.41
CA PHE A 205 5.57 -16.44 10.35
C PHE A 205 5.79 -17.04 8.98
N SER A 206 6.97 -17.64 8.78
CA SER A 206 7.37 -18.35 7.55
C SER A 206 6.33 -19.39 7.09
N ARG A 207 5.67 -20.09 8.02
CA ARG A 207 4.60 -21.06 7.74
C ARG A 207 3.27 -20.42 7.30
N GLY A 208 3.05 -19.16 7.63
CA GLY A 208 1.86 -18.40 7.27
C GLY A 208 1.93 -17.72 5.89
N VAL A 209 3.12 -17.65 5.28
CA VAL A 209 3.35 -17.01 3.98
C VAL A 209 3.05 -17.95 2.82
N LYS A 210 2.22 -17.52 1.85
CA LYS A 210 1.84 -18.31 0.67
C LYS A 210 2.89 -18.29 -0.44
N ALA A 211 3.48 -17.11 -0.66
CA ALA A 211 4.53 -16.88 -1.64
C ALA A 211 5.66 -16.10 -0.98
N LYS A 212 6.87 -16.63 -1.08
CA LYS A 212 8.08 -16.06 -0.48
C LYS A 212 8.97 -15.33 -1.49
N GLU A 213 8.61 -15.38 -2.77
CA GLU A 213 9.35 -14.75 -3.84
C GLU A 213 8.48 -14.68 -5.09
N GLY A 214 8.64 -13.61 -5.87
CA GLY A 214 8.08 -13.46 -7.21
C GLY A 214 7.28 -12.18 -7.40
N HIS A 215 6.89 -11.88 -8.64
CA HIS A 215 5.93 -10.82 -8.89
C HIS A 215 4.51 -11.31 -8.58
N ILE A 216 3.75 -10.52 -7.82
CA ILE A 216 2.39 -10.87 -7.43
C ILE A 216 1.40 -10.17 -8.37
N VAL A 217 0.59 -10.96 -9.08
CA VAL A 217 -0.45 -10.46 -9.98
C VAL A 217 -1.82 -10.86 -9.44
N ILE A 218 -2.67 -9.87 -9.18
CA ILE A 218 -4.07 -10.10 -8.80
C ILE A 218 -4.94 -9.93 -10.04
N ARG A 219 -5.55 -11.02 -10.50
CA ARG A 219 -6.45 -11.01 -11.65
C ARG A 219 -7.89 -10.96 -11.16
N VAL A 220 -8.60 -9.89 -11.50
CA VAL A 220 -9.98 -9.66 -11.07
C VAL A 220 -10.94 -9.95 -12.22
N TYR A 221 -12.02 -10.67 -11.92
CA TYR A 221 -13.05 -11.03 -12.88
C TYR A 221 -14.32 -10.18 -12.68
N PRO A 222 -15.16 -10.02 -13.73
CA PRO A 222 -16.38 -9.21 -13.64
C PRO A 222 -17.38 -9.66 -12.56
N ASP A 223 -17.37 -10.95 -12.20
CA ASP A 223 -18.26 -11.53 -11.18
C ASP A 223 -17.81 -11.30 -9.74
N GLY A 224 -16.73 -10.52 -9.54
CA GLY A 224 -16.15 -10.26 -8.22
C GLY A 224 -15.30 -11.42 -7.69
N LYS A 225 -15.02 -12.46 -8.49
CA LYS A 225 -13.94 -13.39 -8.15
C LYS A 225 -12.59 -12.79 -8.50
N TYR A 226 -11.54 -13.24 -7.83
CA TYR A 226 -10.18 -12.92 -8.23
C TYR A 226 -9.20 -14.04 -7.90
N ASP A 227 -8.16 -14.17 -8.73
CA ASP A 227 -7.04 -15.10 -8.52
C ASP A 227 -5.77 -14.31 -8.19
N VAL A 228 -4.86 -14.93 -7.45
CA VAL A 228 -3.51 -14.42 -7.22
C VAL A 228 -2.51 -15.34 -7.94
N TYR A 229 -1.71 -14.77 -8.83
CA TYR A 229 -0.63 -15.44 -9.52
C TYR A 229 0.71 -14.97 -8.98
N VAL A 230 1.63 -15.90 -8.83
CA VAL A 230 3.05 -15.61 -8.55
C VAL A 230 3.81 -15.87 -9.84
N LEU A 231 4.52 -14.86 -10.33
CA LEU A 231 5.37 -14.95 -11.51
C LEU A 231 6.84 -15.07 -11.10
N ASP A 232 7.61 -15.83 -11.87
CA ASP A 232 9.06 -15.95 -11.72
C ASP A 232 9.72 -14.58 -12.00
N SER A 233 10.18 -13.89 -10.94
CA SER A 233 10.84 -12.59 -11.04
C SER A 233 12.27 -12.66 -11.56
N ARG A 234 12.83 -13.86 -11.74
CA ARG A 234 14.19 -14.07 -12.25
C ARG A 234 14.24 -14.22 -13.77
N LYS A 235 13.07 -14.29 -14.43
CA LYS A 235 12.95 -14.48 -15.88
C LYS A 235 12.16 -13.34 -16.52
N SER A 236 12.68 -12.84 -17.64
CA SER A 236 12.03 -11.76 -18.41
C SER A 236 10.67 -12.15 -18.98
N ASN A 237 10.42 -13.44 -19.21
CA ASN A 237 9.13 -13.92 -19.70
C ASN A 237 8.05 -14.05 -18.59
N MET A 238 8.39 -13.75 -17.33
CA MET A 238 7.47 -13.68 -16.17
C MET A 238 6.50 -14.86 -16.09
N THR A 239 7.01 -16.09 -16.23
CA THR A 239 6.18 -17.30 -16.21
C THR A 239 5.45 -17.45 -14.89
N ILE A 240 4.18 -17.88 -14.94
CA ILE A 240 3.39 -18.22 -13.76
C ILE A 240 4.02 -19.44 -13.08
N VAL A 241 4.39 -19.31 -11.81
CA VAL A 241 4.90 -20.41 -10.97
C VAL A 241 3.88 -20.94 -9.99
N LYS A 242 2.95 -20.10 -9.53
CA LYS A 242 1.86 -20.49 -8.61
C LYS A 242 0.58 -19.72 -8.94
N LYS A 243 -0.55 -20.37 -8.64
CA LYS A 243 -1.89 -19.78 -8.68
C LYS A 243 -2.60 -20.07 -7.35
N PHE A 244 -3.30 -19.07 -6.82
CA PHE A 244 -4.15 -19.19 -5.64
C PHE A 244 -5.52 -18.55 -5.91
N GLY A 245 -6.54 -19.04 -5.20
CA GLY A 245 -7.94 -18.68 -5.43
C GLY A 245 -8.72 -19.76 -6.20
N PRO A 246 -9.90 -19.41 -6.77
CA PRO A 246 -10.46 -18.07 -6.76
C PRO A 246 -10.89 -17.65 -5.36
N TYR A 247 -10.58 -16.41 -5.00
CA TYR A 247 -11.17 -15.72 -3.86
C TYR A 247 -12.43 -14.98 -4.31
N VAL A 248 -13.25 -14.59 -3.35
CA VAL A 248 -14.45 -13.78 -3.59
C VAL A 248 -14.19 -12.39 -3.01
N SER A 249 -14.52 -11.36 -3.77
CA SER A 249 -14.52 -9.98 -3.30
C SER A 249 -15.48 -9.81 -2.14
N GLU A 250 -15.15 -8.82 -1.31
CA GLU A 250 -16.01 -8.31 -0.26
C GLU A 250 -17.42 -7.94 -0.78
#